data_AF-A0A399EZG0-F1
#
_entry.id   AF-A0A399EZG0-F1
#
_cell.length_a   1.000
_cell.length_b   1.000
_cell.length_c   1.000
_cell.angle_alpha   90.00
_cell.angle_beta   90.00
_cell.angle_gamma   90.00
#
_symmetry.space_group_name_H-M   'P 1'
#
loop_
_entity.id
_entity.type
_entity.pdbx_description
1 polymer ?
#
loop_
_entity_poly.entity_id
_entity_poly.type
_entity_poly.pdbx_seq_one_letter_code
_entity_poly.pdbx_strand_id
1 'polypeptide(L)'
;MDQPYRLDQGIYIESANVLLPWLCVSGTARMHLGLENYRTDKRTLVWEGHRILGGIPVGLHCKFVRLEHEGEGEPRRLRYAQFFPDIKQLGVDAQQAFALIKQHLSRQLGTPPVSSNGGVLYPFAEWEWDKFVVTLKLTGREPNQVCMGELWKKPIPRGVLEFTRMDSPE
;
A
#
# COMPACT_ATOMS: atom_id res chain seq x y z
N MET A 1 -13.52 -11.99 17.91
CA MET A 1 -13.17 -12.45 16.55
C MET A 1 -11.70 -12.17 16.36
N ASP A 2 -10.87 -13.21 16.36
CA ASP A 2 -9.42 -13.08 16.17
C ASP A 2 -9.15 -12.65 14.73
N GLN A 3 -8.52 -11.49 14.56
CA GLN A 3 -8.24 -10.89 13.26
C GLN A 3 -7.23 -11.74 12.48
N PRO A 4 -7.46 -12.09 11.20
CA PRO A 4 -6.62 -13.08 10.54
C PRO A 4 -5.25 -12.53 10.06
N TYR A 5 -4.97 -11.22 10.16
CA TYR A 5 -3.69 -10.65 9.71
C TYR A 5 -3.17 -9.51 10.57
N ARG A 6 -1.86 -9.56 10.79
CA ARG A 6 -1.01 -8.58 11.49
C ARG A 6 -0.81 -7.28 10.69
N LEU A 7 -1.82 -6.81 9.93
CA LEU A 7 -1.73 -5.52 9.22
C LEU A 7 -1.57 -4.35 10.19
N ASP A 8 -1.92 -4.52 11.45
CA ASP A 8 -1.60 -3.55 12.50
C ASP A 8 -0.12 -3.57 12.92
N GLN A 9 0.60 -4.65 12.63
CA GLN A 9 2.02 -4.86 12.94
C GLN A 9 2.95 -4.66 11.74
N GLY A 10 2.49 -4.90 10.51
CA GLY A 10 3.31 -4.75 9.31
C GLY A 10 2.65 -5.21 8.02
N ILE A 11 3.44 -5.26 6.94
CA ILE A 11 3.04 -5.78 5.64
C ILE A 11 3.65 -7.17 5.48
N TYR A 12 2.79 -8.18 5.30
CA TYR A 12 3.28 -9.54 5.11
C TYR A 12 3.66 -9.79 3.65
N ILE A 13 4.94 -10.11 3.44
CA ILE A 13 5.55 -10.42 2.15
C ILE A 13 5.63 -11.94 2.02
N GLU A 14 4.62 -12.50 1.35
CA GLU A 14 4.40 -13.96 1.28
C GLU A 14 5.53 -14.67 0.54
N SER A 15 6.03 -14.07 -0.55
CA SER A 15 7.14 -14.65 -1.33
C SER A 15 8.43 -14.81 -0.53
N ALA A 16 8.60 -14.04 0.53
CA ALA A 16 9.77 -14.07 1.41
C ALA A 16 9.46 -14.69 2.79
N ASN A 17 8.19 -15.03 3.07
CA ASN A 17 7.72 -15.44 4.40
C ASN A 17 8.16 -14.47 5.51
N VAL A 18 8.04 -13.16 5.25
CA VAL A 18 8.53 -12.10 6.13
C VAL A 18 7.42 -11.09 6.42
N LEU A 19 7.29 -10.67 7.68
CA LEU A 19 6.47 -9.53 8.07
C LEU A 19 7.35 -8.28 8.11
N LEU A 20 7.20 -7.37 7.14
CA LEU A 20 7.86 -6.08 7.16
C LEU A 20 7.18 -5.18 8.21
N PRO A 21 7.81 -4.90 9.36
CA PRO A 21 7.12 -4.27 10.47
C PRO A 21 6.87 -2.80 10.19
N TRP A 22 5.70 -2.32 10.60
CA TRP A 22 5.46 -0.88 10.65
C TRP A 22 6.46 -0.21 11.58
N LEU A 23 6.75 1.05 11.28
CA LEU A 23 7.68 1.89 12.02
C LEU A 23 9.16 1.43 11.96
N CYS A 24 9.49 0.42 11.16
CA CYS A 24 10.88 0.04 10.93
C CYS A 24 11.62 1.14 10.15
N VAL A 25 12.94 1.20 10.32
CA VAL A 25 13.79 2.09 9.50
C VAL A 25 14.13 1.41 8.17
N SER A 26 14.64 2.18 7.20
CA SER A 26 15.00 1.66 5.87
C SER A 26 16.04 0.54 5.92
N GLY A 27 17.00 0.61 6.85
CA GLY A 27 17.99 -0.45 7.07
C GLY A 27 17.35 -1.78 7.44
N THR A 28 16.37 -1.77 8.36
CA THR A 28 15.61 -2.96 8.75
C THR A 28 14.81 -3.51 7.58
N ALA A 29 14.17 -2.65 6.78
CA ALA A 29 13.43 -3.09 5.61
C ALA A 29 14.34 -3.82 4.59
N ARG A 30 15.55 -3.30 4.36
CA ARG A 30 16.54 -3.94 3.49
C ARG A 30 17.08 -5.26 4.05
N MET A 31 17.22 -5.39 5.37
CA MET A 31 17.59 -6.67 5.97
C MET A 31 16.51 -7.75 5.73
N HIS A 32 15.25 -7.34 5.66
CA HIS A 32 14.11 -8.22 5.46
C HIS A 32 13.86 -8.56 3.98
N LEU A 33 13.98 -7.58 3.08
CA LEU A 33 13.58 -7.71 1.67
C LEU A 33 14.76 -7.70 0.69
N GLY A 34 15.98 -7.49 1.17
CA GLY A 34 17.13 -7.21 0.32
C GLY A 34 17.16 -5.76 -0.17
N LEU A 35 18.09 -5.48 -1.08
CA LEU A 35 18.19 -4.16 -1.72
C LEU A 35 16.95 -3.88 -2.58
N GLU A 36 16.50 -2.64 -2.55
CA GLU A 36 15.41 -2.16 -3.41
C GLU A 36 15.80 -2.22 -4.89
N ASN A 37 14.81 -2.42 -5.78
CA ASN A 37 15.00 -2.35 -7.22
C ASN A 37 15.38 -0.93 -7.66
N TYR A 38 14.67 0.08 -7.11
CA TYR A 38 14.95 1.49 -7.33
C TYR A 38 14.35 2.37 -6.23
N ARG A 39 14.61 3.68 -6.34
CA ARG A 39 14.08 4.72 -5.43
C ARG A 39 13.40 5.80 -6.26
N THR A 40 12.16 6.13 -5.93
CA THR A 40 11.45 7.26 -6.56
C THR A 40 11.87 8.59 -5.94
N ASP A 41 12.24 8.59 -4.66
CA ASP A 41 12.71 9.75 -3.93
C ASP A 41 13.63 9.36 -2.74
N LYS A 42 14.08 10.33 -1.95
CA LYS A 42 14.97 10.09 -0.79
C LYS A 42 14.33 9.28 0.34
N ARG A 43 13.00 9.16 0.37
CA ARG A 43 12.17 8.58 1.43
C ARG A 43 11.46 7.30 0.99
N THR A 44 11.42 7.00 -0.31
CA THR A 44 10.68 5.87 -0.87
C THR A 44 11.64 4.81 -1.43
N LEU A 45 11.44 3.57 -1.00
CA LEU A 45 12.14 2.38 -1.50
C LEU A 45 11.13 1.50 -2.26
N VAL A 46 11.53 0.97 -3.42
CA VAL A 46 10.64 0.17 -4.27
C VAL A 46 11.19 -1.24 -4.48
N TRP A 47 10.37 -2.24 -4.17
CA TRP A 47 10.63 -3.65 -4.49
C TRP A 47 9.58 -4.17 -5.47
N GLU A 48 10.01 -4.88 -6.51
CA GLU A 48 9.13 -5.44 -7.54
C GLU A 48 9.01 -6.97 -7.41
N GLY A 49 7.86 -7.50 -7.84
CA GLY A 49 7.63 -8.95 -7.93
C GLY A 49 7.36 -9.66 -6.60
N HIS A 50 7.24 -8.92 -5.49
CA HIS A 50 6.83 -9.49 -4.22
C HIS A 50 5.37 -9.89 -4.23
N ARG A 51 5.06 -11.02 -3.56
CA ARG A 51 3.68 -11.46 -3.39
C ARG A 51 3.13 -11.01 -2.06
N ILE A 52 1.99 -10.33 -2.08
CA ILE A 52 1.25 -9.88 -0.89
C ILE A 52 -0.25 -10.14 -1.07
N LEU A 53 -1.03 -10.00 -0.01
CA LEU A 53 -2.51 -9.98 -0.07
C LEU A 53 -3.11 -11.16 -0.85
N GLY A 54 -2.70 -12.39 -0.52
CA GLY A 54 -3.22 -13.62 -1.12
C GLY A 54 -2.49 -14.01 -2.40
N GLY A 55 -1.17 -13.82 -2.42
CA GLY A 55 -0.30 -14.27 -3.51
C GLY A 55 -0.21 -13.31 -4.68
N ILE A 56 -0.73 -12.09 -4.56
CA ILE A 56 -0.79 -11.11 -5.64
C ILE A 56 0.60 -10.53 -5.85
N PRO A 57 1.21 -10.69 -7.05
CA PRO A 57 2.49 -10.06 -7.36
C PRO A 57 2.30 -8.56 -7.48
N VAL A 58 3.14 -7.78 -6.80
CA VAL A 58 3.05 -6.32 -6.78
C VAL A 58 4.42 -5.66 -6.94
N GLY A 59 4.42 -4.45 -7.48
CA GLY A 59 5.41 -3.43 -7.15
C GLY A 59 5.04 -2.78 -5.82
N LEU A 60 5.91 -2.89 -4.81
CA LEU A 60 5.71 -2.38 -3.46
C LEU A 60 6.57 -1.15 -3.21
N HIS A 61 5.93 0.01 -3.06
CA HIS A 61 6.55 1.30 -2.82
C HIS A 61 6.40 1.64 -1.34
N CYS A 62 7.46 1.52 -0.56
CA CYS A 62 7.44 1.79 0.88
C CYS A 62 8.04 3.16 1.18
N LYS A 63 7.29 4.01 1.88
CA LYS A 63 7.71 5.37 2.23
C LYS A 63 8.00 5.49 3.73
N PHE A 64 9.19 6.00 4.01
CA PHE A 64 9.74 6.20 5.34
C PHE A 64 9.67 7.68 5.70
N VAL A 65 8.88 8.03 6.72
CA VAL A 65 8.63 9.43 7.12
C VAL A 65 8.75 9.61 8.63
N ARG A 66 8.92 10.85 9.07
CA ARG A 66 8.85 11.26 10.47
C ARG A 66 7.42 11.67 10.82
N LEU A 67 7.04 11.56 12.08
CA LEU A 67 5.89 12.30 12.60
C LEU A 67 6.23 13.78 12.77
N GLU A 68 5.22 14.64 12.74
CA GLU A 68 5.43 16.09 12.89
C GLU A 68 6.07 16.49 14.21
N HIS A 69 5.81 15.73 15.28
CA HIS A 69 6.41 15.98 16.59
C HIS A 69 7.82 15.41 16.72
N GLU A 70 8.30 14.63 15.74
CA GLU A 70 9.65 14.08 15.75
C GLU A 70 10.62 15.12 15.16
N GLY A 71 11.69 15.43 15.92
CA GLY A 71 12.71 16.39 15.50
C GLY A 71 13.52 15.93 14.29
N GLU A 72 14.34 16.81 13.72
CA GLU A 72 15.08 16.48 12.49
C GLU A 72 16.12 15.37 12.65
N GLY A 73 16.59 15.13 13.87
CA GLY A 73 17.52 14.04 14.20
C GLY A 73 16.87 12.65 14.30
N GLU A 74 15.54 12.56 14.36
CA GLU A 74 14.85 11.28 14.49
C GLU A 74 14.88 10.49 13.16
N PRO A 75 15.02 9.15 13.23
CA PRO A 75 15.03 8.33 12.04
C PRO A 75 13.65 8.32 11.38
N ARG A 76 13.64 8.29 10.04
CA ARG A 76 12.43 8.06 9.26
C ARG A 76 12.00 6.61 9.38
N ARG A 77 10.69 6.39 9.55
CA ARG A 77 10.10 5.09 9.84
C ARG A 77 9.02 4.74 8.81
N LEU A 78 8.85 3.46 8.49
CA LEU A 78 7.84 2.98 7.56
C LEU A 78 6.45 3.33 8.09
N ARG A 79 5.70 4.14 7.34
CA ARG A 79 4.30 4.49 7.68
C ARG A 79 3.33 4.32 6.52
N TYR A 80 3.87 4.12 5.32
CA TYR A 80 3.08 4.07 4.11
C TYR A 80 3.65 3.05 3.14
N ALA A 81 2.77 2.29 2.51
CA ALA A 81 3.10 1.53 1.33
C ALA A 81 2.03 1.67 0.26
N GLN A 82 2.45 1.87 -0.98
CA GLN A 82 1.61 1.65 -2.15
C GLN A 82 1.98 0.30 -2.75
N PHE A 83 0.97 -0.40 -3.25
CA PHE A 83 1.19 -1.59 -4.04
C PHE A 83 0.46 -1.49 -5.38
N PHE A 84 1.17 -1.89 -6.42
CA PHE A 84 0.69 -1.91 -7.80
C PHE A 84 0.70 -3.37 -8.26
N PRO A 85 -0.46 -4.03 -8.43
CA PRO A 85 -0.51 -5.39 -8.94
C PRO A 85 0.15 -5.48 -10.32
N ASP A 86 0.98 -6.48 -10.51
CA ASP A 86 1.51 -6.84 -11.83
C ASP A 86 0.41 -7.52 -12.64
N ILE A 87 -0.37 -6.69 -13.35
CA ILE A 87 -1.50 -7.13 -14.18
C ILE A 87 -1.05 -8.07 -15.31
N LYS A 88 0.19 -7.95 -15.80
CA LYS A 88 0.72 -8.84 -16.84
C LYS A 88 0.99 -10.23 -16.27
N GLN A 89 1.62 -10.30 -15.10
CA GLN A 89 1.87 -11.57 -14.43
C GLN A 89 0.57 -12.25 -13.96
N LEU A 90 -0.44 -11.46 -13.58
CA LEU A 90 -1.77 -11.96 -13.22
C LEU A 90 -2.59 -12.42 -14.44
N GLY A 91 -2.29 -11.92 -15.65
CA GLY A 91 -3.06 -12.21 -16.86
C GLY A 91 -4.47 -11.61 -16.84
N VAL A 92 -4.65 -10.46 -16.18
CA VAL A 92 -5.95 -9.79 -15.98
C VAL A 92 -5.84 -8.30 -16.29
N ASP A 93 -6.97 -7.62 -16.51
CA ASP A 93 -7.00 -6.16 -16.60
C ASP A 93 -7.03 -5.48 -15.22
N ALA A 94 -6.95 -4.15 -15.20
CA ALA A 94 -6.96 -3.38 -13.96
C ALA A 94 -8.27 -3.54 -13.14
N GLN A 95 -9.42 -3.65 -13.80
CA GLN A 95 -10.72 -3.80 -13.13
C GLN A 95 -10.85 -5.18 -12.47
N GLN A 96 -10.41 -6.22 -13.17
CA GLN A 96 -10.33 -7.58 -12.66
C GLN A 96 -9.35 -7.66 -11.48
N ALA A 97 -8.16 -7.05 -11.58
CA ALA A 97 -7.22 -6.95 -10.47
C ALA A 97 -7.85 -6.25 -9.25
N PHE A 98 -8.55 -5.13 -9.45
CA PHE A 98 -9.28 -4.43 -8.39
C PHE A 98 -10.30 -5.35 -7.72
N ALA A 99 -11.12 -6.07 -8.50
CA ALA A 99 -12.12 -6.98 -7.95
C ALA A 99 -11.51 -8.12 -7.13
N LEU A 100 -10.41 -8.72 -7.61
CA LEU A 100 -9.68 -9.78 -6.92
C LEU A 100 -9.11 -9.30 -5.58
N ILE A 101 -8.40 -8.16 -5.58
CA ILE A 101 -7.82 -7.58 -4.37
C ILE A 101 -8.92 -7.16 -3.40
N LYS A 102 -9.98 -6.52 -3.89
CA LYS A 102 -11.12 -6.11 -3.06
C LYS A 102 -11.76 -7.32 -2.40
N GLN A 103 -11.98 -8.41 -3.13
CA GLN A 103 -12.57 -9.63 -2.58
C GLN A 103 -11.67 -10.22 -1.49
N HIS A 104 -10.36 -10.28 -1.73
CA HIS A 104 -9.39 -10.76 -0.75
C HIS A 104 -9.40 -9.92 0.53
N LEU A 105 -9.25 -8.61 0.41
CA LEU A 105 -9.31 -7.68 1.54
C LEU A 105 -10.65 -7.81 2.26
N SER A 106 -11.78 -7.89 1.54
CA SER A 106 -13.11 -8.01 2.15
C SER A 106 -13.29 -9.28 2.98
N ARG A 107 -12.69 -10.40 2.55
CA ARG A 107 -12.70 -11.65 3.33
C ARG A 107 -11.91 -11.54 4.63
N GLN A 108 -10.83 -10.77 4.63
CA GLN A 108 -9.95 -10.63 5.81
C GLN A 108 -10.41 -9.54 6.76
N LEU A 109 -10.93 -8.46 6.21
CA LEU A 109 -11.16 -7.19 6.87
C LEU A 109 -12.64 -6.88 7.07
N GLY A 110 -13.53 -7.68 6.48
CA GLY A 110 -14.94 -7.38 6.36
C GLY A 110 -15.23 -6.48 5.16
N THR A 111 -16.52 -6.23 4.90
CA THR A 111 -16.96 -5.34 3.83
C THR A 111 -16.45 -3.91 4.07
N PRO A 112 -15.86 -3.22 3.08
CA PRO A 112 -15.40 -1.85 3.25
C PRO A 112 -16.58 -0.95 3.63
N PRO A 113 -16.48 -0.15 4.70
CA PRO A 113 -17.53 0.79 5.09
C PRO A 113 -17.73 1.90 4.04
N VAL A 114 -16.69 2.21 3.25
CA VAL A 114 -16.73 3.20 2.17
C VAL A 114 -16.44 2.51 0.84
N SER A 115 -17.43 2.53 -0.06
CA SER A 115 -17.30 2.00 -1.42
C SER A 115 -17.61 3.04 -2.51
N SER A 116 -17.71 4.32 -2.14
CA SER A 116 -17.84 5.44 -3.06
C SER A 116 -17.10 6.65 -2.49
N ASN A 117 -16.18 7.22 -3.28
CA ASN A 117 -15.45 8.41 -2.86
C ASN A 117 -16.13 9.65 -3.44
N GLY A 118 -17.14 10.19 -2.73
CA GLY A 118 -17.62 11.57 -2.90
C GLY A 118 -17.89 12.10 -4.32
N GLY A 119 -18.12 11.25 -5.34
CA GLY A 119 -18.33 11.65 -6.73
C GLY A 119 -17.27 11.20 -7.77
N VAL A 120 -16.28 10.37 -7.40
CA VAL A 120 -15.31 9.81 -8.37
C VAL A 120 -15.96 8.71 -9.22
N LEU A 121 -15.78 8.77 -10.55
CA LEU A 121 -16.32 7.82 -11.55
C LEU A 121 -15.71 6.40 -11.51
N TYR A 122 -14.60 6.21 -10.77
CA TYR A 122 -13.82 4.98 -10.80
C TYR A 122 -13.97 4.18 -9.50
N PRO A 123 -13.91 2.84 -9.55
CA PRO A 123 -14.03 1.98 -8.38
C PRO A 123 -13.05 2.35 -7.26
N PHE A 124 -13.60 2.43 -6.05
CA PHE A 124 -12.89 2.76 -4.83
C PHE A 124 -13.40 1.88 -3.67
N ALA A 125 -12.50 1.50 -2.78
CA ALA A 125 -12.83 0.84 -1.53
C ALA A 125 -11.85 1.32 -0.46
N GLU A 126 -12.37 1.65 0.72
CA GLU A 126 -11.57 2.03 1.87
C GLU A 126 -12.02 1.26 3.10
N TRP A 127 -11.03 0.84 3.86
CA TRP A 127 -11.22 0.28 5.18
C TRP A 127 -10.39 1.07 6.19
N GLU A 128 -11.06 1.56 7.23
CA GLU A 128 -10.46 2.34 8.28
C GLU A 128 -10.56 1.62 9.62
N TRP A 129 -9.42 1.50 10.32
CA TRP A 129 -9.34 1.04 11.70
C TRP A 129 -8.55 2.03 12.57
N ASP A 130 -8.54 1.80 13.87
CA ASP A 130 -7.85 2.64 14.85
C ASP A 130 -6.35 2.78 14.55
N LYS A 131 -5.71 1.70 14.06
CA LYS A 131 -4.26 1.64 13.86
C LYS A 131 -3.81 1.84 12.43
N PHE A 132 -4.66 1.63 11.43
CA PHE A 132 -4.29 1.65 10.02
C PHE A 132 -5.46 1.98 9.11
N VAL A 133 -5.15 2.38 7.87
CA VAL A 133 -6.12 2.59 6.78
C VAL A 133 -5.64 1.83 5.56
N VAL A 134 -6.57 1.18 4.86
CA VAL A 134 -6.33 0.52 3.57
C VAL A 134 -7.24 1.17 2.54
N THR A 135 -6.68 1.64 1.44
CA THR A 135 -7.45 2.09 0.28
C THR A 135 -7.11 1.21 -0.92
N LEU A 136 -8.09 1.02 -1.79
CA LEU A 136 -7.95 0.37 -3.08
C LEU A 136 -8.71 1.21 -4.09
N LYS A 137 -8.05 1.57 -5.20
CA LYS A 137 -8.64 2.46 -6.20
C LYS A 137 -8.21 2.10 -7.61
N LEU A 138 -9.06 2.46 -8.55
CA LEU A 138 -8.70 2.56 -9.96
C LEU A 138 -8.48 4.02 -10.33
N THR A 139 -7.40 4.28 -11.06
CA THR A 139 -7.04 5.61 -11.56
C THR A 139 -6.80 5.56 -13.06
N GLY A 140 -6.97 6.70 -13.73
CA GLY A 140 -6.79 6.80 -15.18
C GLY A 140 -8.06 6.46 -15.98
N ARG A 141 -7.95 6.58 -17.31
CA ARG A 141 -9.00 6.25 -18.28
C ARG A 141 -8.55 5.05 -19.12
N GLU A 142 -9.50 4.28 -19.63
CA GLU A 142 -9.19 3.23 -20.60
C GLU A 142 -8.47 3.82 -21.83
N PRO A 143 -7.44 3.15 -22.37
CA PRO A 143 -6.92 1.83 -21.97
C PRO A 143 -5.88 1.84 -20.83
N ASN A 144 -5.52 3.02 -20.30
CA ASN A 144 -4.42 3.23 -19.34
C ASN A 144 -4.90 3.21 -17.88
N GLN A 145 -5.88 2.37 -17.54
CA GLN A 145 -6.33 2.23 -16.16
C GLN A 145 -5.26 1.55 -15.30
N VAL A 146 -5.10 2.04 -14.08
CA VAL A 146 -4.16 1.49 -13.09
C VAL A 146 -4.93 1.12 -11.83
N CYS A 147 -4.77 -0.12 -11.38
CA CYS A 147 -5.19 -0.54 -10.06
C CYS A 147 -4.07 -0.24 -9.06
N MET A 148 -4.40 0.39 -7.93
CA MET A 148 -3.43 0.67 -6.88
C MET A 148 -4.11 0.53 -5.53
N GLY A 149 -3.42 -0.09 -4.58
CA GLY A 149 -3.80 -0.06 -3.19
C GLY A 149 -2.78 0.67 -2.34
N GLU A 150 -3.24 1.21 -1.22
CA GLU A 150 -2.45 2.02 -0.31
C GLU A 150 -2.69 1.57 1.13
N LEU A 151 -1.61 1.45 1.90
CA LEU A 151 -1.59 0.97 3.28
C LEU A 151 -0.96 2.04 4.17
N TRP A 152 -1.71 2.51 5.17
CA TRP A 152 -1.31 3.58 6.08
C TRP A 152 -1.22 3.10 7.52
N LYS A 153 -0.11 3.38 8.21
CA LYS A 153 -0.02 3.25 9.67
C LYS A 153 -0.40 4.57 10.34
N LYS A 154 -1.45 4.56 11.17
CA LYS A 154 -1.85 5.72 12.00
C LYS A 154 -0.83 5.99 13.13
N PRO A 155 -0.64 7.27 13.53
CA PRO A 155 -1.27 8.47 12.98
C PRO A 155 -0.73 8.82 11.58
N ILE A 156 -1.63 9.27 10.70
CA ILE A 156 -1.27 9.74 9.35
C ILE A 156 -0.67 11.14 9.51
N PRO A 157 0.59 11.38 9.11
CA PRO A 157 1.18 12.71 9.24
C PRO A 157 0.46 13.73 8.34
N ARG A 158 0.31 14.98 8.79
CA ARG A 158 -0.26 16.09 8.00
C ARG A 158 0.65 16.38 6.81
N GLY A 159 0.02 16.87 5.74
CA GLY A 159 0.66 17.03 4.43
C GLY A 159 0.84 15.70 3.70
N VAL A 160 0.63 14.53 4.33
CA VAL A 160 0.88 13.26 3.66
C VAL A 160 -0.11 12.95 2.53
N LEU A 161 -1.33 13.50 2.62
CA LEU A 161 -2.31 13.51 1.53
C LEU A 161 -1.85 14.28 0.28
N GLU A 162 -0.90 15.22 0.42
CA GLU A 162 -0.26 15.89 -0.71
C GLU A 162 0.66 14.94 -1.48
N PHE A 163 1.11 13.83 -0.86
CA PHE A 163 1.97 12.84 -1.49
C PHE A 163 1.21 11.63 -2.06
N THR A 164 -0.08 11.48 -1.75
CA THR A 164 -0.97 10.49 -2.40
C THR A 164 -1.57 11.02 -3.70
N ARG A 165 -1.45 12.32 -3.95
CA ARG A 165 -1.61 12.91 -5.29
C ARG A 165 -0.33 12.60 -6.05
N MET A 166 -0.24 11.40 -6.61
CA MET A 166 0.47 11.30 -7.88
C MET A 166 -0.38 12.09 -8.84
N ASP A 167 0.14 13.24 -9.24
CA ASP A 167 -0.41 14.02 -10.33
C ASP A 167 -0.79 13.06 -11.45
N SER A 168 -2.06 13.14 -11.88
CA SER A 168 -2.45 12.62 -13.17
C SER A 168 -1.39 13.08 -14.18
N PRO A 169 -0.78 12.20 -14.98
CA PRO A 169 0.03 12.70 -16.08
C PRO A 169 -0.86 13.60 -16.94
N GLU A 170 -0.47 14.85 -17.09
CA GLU A 170 -0.98 15.73 -18.14
C GLU A 170 -0.68 15.13 -19.51
#